data_AF-A0A1A8L106-F1
#
_entry.id   AF-A0A1A8L106-F1
#
_cell.length_a   1.000
_cell.length_b   1.000
_cell.length_c   1.000
_cell.angle_alpha   90.00
_cell.angle_beta   90.00
_cell.angle_gamma   90.00
#
_symmetry.space_group_name_H-M   'P 1'
#
loop_
_entity.id
_entity.type
_entity.pdbx_description
1 polymer ?
#
loop_
_entity_poly.entity_id
_entity_poly.type
_entity_poly.pdbx_seq_one_letter_code
_entity_poly.pdbx_strand_id
1 'polypeptide(L)'
;PACLVCINGPVGSTVTLSDSEGRTEIFDSYQKYWTYDDQGYVIFKEVSLPANLPPDSIVELEKLDCPLMYIVGEDDLSASSTENADMIEETLRSAGKPHLFTRLSYPGAGHLIEPPYSPNARASLWSVKPKKLITLWGGHPAPHAAAQEDAWEKVLNFLNANLRR
;
A
#
# COMPACT_ATOMS: atom_id res chain seq x y z
N PRO A 1 5.34 15.09 11.28
CA PRO A 1 5.44 15.52 9.86
C PRO A 1 4.32 16.52 9.57
N ALA A 2 4.44 17.38 8.55
CA ALA A 2 3.37 18.34 8.23
C ALA A 2 2.19 17.70 7.49
N CYS A 3 2.44 16.68 6.68
CA CYS A 3 1.44 15.80 6.07
C CYS A 3 2.10 14.49 5.62
N LEU A 4 1.29 13.50 5.25
CA LEU A 4 1.71 12.20 4.73
C LEU A 4 0.99 11.88 3.42
N VAL A 5 1.71 11.22 2.51
CA VAL A 5 1.15 10.60 1.30
C VAL A 5 1.52 9.13 1.33
N CYS A 6 0.52 8.25 1.27
CA CYS A 6 0.70 6.82 1.24
C CYS A 6 0.08 6.27 -0.05
N ILE A 7 0.81 5.43 -0.77
CA ILE A 7 0.34 4.76 -1.99
C ILE A 7 0.33 3.27 -1.68
N ASN A 8 -0.86 2.68 -1.65
CA ASN A 8 -1.08 1.24 -1.44
C ASN A 8 -0.46 0.62 -0.18
N GLY A 9 0.08 1.43 0.74
CA GLY A 9 0.89 0.96 1.86
C GLY A 9 0.07 0.34 2.99
N PRO A 10 0.50 -0.79 3.57
CA PRO A 10 -0.22 -1.43 4.66
C PRO A 10 -0.17 -0.62 5.96
N VAL A 11 -1.19 -0.80 6.82
CA VAL A 11 -1.31 -0.16 8.14
C VAL A 11 -0.35 -0.71 9.18
N GLY A 12 0.40 -1.75 8.84
CA GLY A 12 1.34 -2.39 9.74
C GLY A 12 2.31 -3.26 8.98
N SER A 13 3.24 -3.83 9.73
CA SER A 13 4.26 -4.72 9.20
C SER A 13 3.94 -6.15 9.59
N THR A 14 4.05 -7.08 8.66
CA THR A 14 4.02 -8.51 9.01
C THR A 14 5.23 -8.92 9.86
N VAL A 15 6.30 -8.13 9.84
CA VAL A 15 7.47 -8.28 10.68
C VAL A 15 7.33 -7.42 11.93
N THR A 16 7.30 -8.05 13.10
CA THR A 16 7.65 -7.36 14.35
C THR A 16 9.05 -6.78 14.17
N LEU A 17 9.19 -5.46 14.28
CA LEU A 17 10.50 -4.80 14.30
C LEU A 17 11.29 -5.38 15.47
N SER A 18 12.12 -6.40 15.22
CA SER A 18 12.97 -6.98 16.25
C SER A 18 14.20 -6.11 16.44
N ASP A 19 14.35 -5.69 17.70
CA ASP A 19 15.44 -4.95 18.35
C ASP A 19 15.85 -3.58 17.77
N SER A 20 16.59 -2.84 18.60
CA SER A 20 17.08 -1.47 18.33
C SER A 20 18.04 -1.38 17.14
N GLU A 21 18.42 -2.50 16.53
CA GLU A 21 19.29 -2.58 15.35
C GLU A 21 18.52 -2.85 14.04
N GLY A 22 17.20 -3.02 14.10
CA GLY A 22 16.34 -3.10 12.91
C GLY A 22 16.53 -4.39 12.10
N ARG A 23 16.98 -5.48 12.73
CA ARG A 23 17.15 -6.77 12.06
C ARG A 23 15.84 -7.53 12.07
N THR A 24 15.27 -7.77 10.89
CA THR A 24 14.05 -8.55 10.70
C THR A 24 14.30 -10.05 10.87
N GLU A 25 13.53 -10.72 11.72
CA GLU A 25 13.45 -12.19 11.69
C GLU A 25 12.86 -12.66 10.35
N ILE A 26 13.63 -13.52 9.70
CA ILE A 26 13.44 -14.29 8.47
C ILE A 26 12.04 -14.21 7.81
N PHE A 27 12.01 -13.64 6.59
CA PHE A 27 10.85 -13.52 5.67
C PHE A 27 10.18 -14.87 5.28
N ASP A 28 10.74 -16.01 5.71
CA ASP A 28 10.26 -17.35 5.41
C ASP A 28 8.99 -17.73 6.19
N SER A 29 8.67 -17.04 7.30
CA SER A 29 7.44 -17.27 8.07
C SER A 29 6.16 -16.83 7.33
N TYR A 30 6.29 -16.09 6.22
CA TYR A 30 5.16 -15.45 5.51
C TYR A 30 4.65 -16.19 4.28
N GLN A 31 5.24 -17.33 3.90
CA GLN A 31 4.71 -18.15 2.80
C GLN A 31 3.25 -18.57 3.01
N LYS A 32 2.75 -18.54 4.26
CA LYS A 32 1.37 -18.89 4.61
C LYS A 32 0.32 -18.08 3.85
N TYR A 33 0.57 -16.80 3.60
CA TYR A 33 -0.39 -15.90 2.94
C TYR A 33 -0.05 -15.61 1.48
N TRP A 34 0.95 -16.31 0.93
CA TRP A 34 1.27 -16.18 -0.49
C TRP A 34 0.28 -17.02 -1.29
N THR A 35 -0.40 -16.36 -2.21
CA THR A 35 -1.23 -17.03 -3.20
C THR A 35 -0.55 -16.98 -4.55
N TYR A 36 -1.02 -17.80 -5.49
CA TYR A 36 -0.43 -17.91 -6.82
C TYR A 36 -1.53 -17.89 -7.86
N ASP A 37 -1.27 -17.29 -9.01
CA ASP A 37 -2.14 -17.40 -10.18
C ASP A 37 -1.92 -18.73 -10.92
N ASP A 38 -2.68 -18.94 -12.00
CA ASP A 38 -2.58 -20.14 -12.84
C ASP A 38 -1.22 -20.31 -13.54
N GLN A 39 -0.41 -19.24 -13.61
CA GLN A 39 0.95 -19.24 -14.18
C GLN A 39 2.03 -19.47 -13.10
N GLY A 40 1.63 -19.58 -11.83
CA GLY A 40 2.53 -19.72 -10.69
C GLY A 40 3.19 -18.40 -10.27
N TYR A 41 2.64 -17.25 -10.67
CA TYR A 41 3.11 -15.94 -10.22
C TYR A 41 2.54 -15.64 -8.84
N VAL A 42 3.38 -15.10 -7.96
CA VAL A 42 3.02 -14.85 -6.56
C VAL A 42 2.21 -13.58 -6.42
N ILE A 43 1.17 -13.67 -5.59
CA ILE A 43 0.28 -12.59 -5.16
C ILE A 43 0.50 -12.42 -3.66
N PHE A 44 0.83 -11.19 -3.25
CA PHE A 44 1.11 -10.87 -1.84
C PHE A 44 -0.05 -10.16 -1.15
N LYS A 45 -1.15 -9.88 -1.85
CA LYS A 45 -2.32 -9.15 -1.32
C LYS A 45 -2.69 -9.56 0.12
N GLU A 46 -2.91 -10.85 0.34
CA GLU A 46 -3.32 -11.41 1.65
C GLU A 46 -2.28 -11.22 2.76
N VAL A 47 -0.99 -11.05 2.43
CA VAL A 47 0.08 -10.81 3.42
C VAL A 47 -0.21 -9.54 4.21
N SER A 48 -0.76 -8.52 3.55
CA SER A 48 -0.99 -7.21 4.12
C SER A 48 -2.45 -6.96 4.51
N LEU A 49 -3.30 -7.99 4.45
CA LEU A 49 -4.68 -7.88 4.92
C LEU A 49 -4.67 -7.54 6.42
N PRO A 50 -5.40 -6.51 6.89
CA PRO A 50 -5.32 -6.10 8.29
C PRO A 50 -5.64 -7.23 9.30
N ALA A 51 -6.50 -8.18 8.93
CA ALA A 51 -6.80 -9.36 9.75
C ALA A 51 -5.64 -10.36 9.88
N ASN A 52 -4.66 -10.30 8.98
CA ASN A 52 -3.48 -11.16 8.96
C ASN A 52 -2.25 -10.50 9.62
N LEU A 53 -2.33 -9.22 9.99
CA LEU A 53 -1.25 -8.49 10.66
C LEU A 53 -1.26 -8.77 12.18
N PRO A 54 -0.08 -8.91 12.81
CA PRO A 54 0.01 -8.91 14.27
C PRO A 54 -0.57 -7.60 14.84
N PRO A 55 -1.45 -7.62 15.86
CA PRO A 55 -2.04 -6.39 16.39
C PRO A 55 -1.03 -5.33 16.82
N ASP A 56 0.07 -5.76 17.46
CA ASP A 56 1.13 -4.86 17.94
C ASP A 56 2.02 -4.29 16.82
N SER A 57 1.83 -4.74 15.58
CA SER A 57 2.53 -4.23 14.39
C SER A 57 1.74 -3.17 13.63
N ILE A 58 0.45 -3.01 13.95
CA ILE A 58 -0.41 -2.00 13.34
C ILE A 58 -0.02 -0.66 13.94
N VAL A 59 0.20 0.33 13.07
CA VAL A 59 0.54 1.67 13.51
C VAL A 59 -0.61 2.26 14.33
N GLU A 60 -0.28 3.05 15.34
CA GLU A 60 -1.26 3.73 16.21
C GLU A 60 -1.95 4.87 15.44
N LEU A 61 -2.86 4.51 14.53
CA LEU A 61 -3.57 5.41 13.61
C LEU A 61 -4.34 6.51 14.35
N GLU A 62 -4.85 6.23 15.54
CA GLU A 62 -5.53 7.21 16.40
C GLU A 62 -4.60 8.34 16.85
N LYS A 63 -3.28 8.11 16.88
CA LYS A 63 -2.26 9.12 17.21
C LYS A 63 -1.87 9.99 16.03
N LEU A 64 -2.36 9.70 14.81
CA LEU A 64 -2.15 10.56 13.65
C LEU A 64 -2.66 11.98 13.94
N ASP A 65 -1.81 12.96 13.71
CA ASP A 65 -2.03 14.39 14.02
C ASP A 65 -1.82 15.30 12.82
N CYS A 66 -1.54 14.73 11.64
CA CYS A 66 -1.36 15.47 10.39
C CYS A 66 -2.21 14.88 9.26
N PRO A 67 -2.51 15.67 8.22
CA PRO A 67 -3.26 15.18 7.06
C PRO A 67 -2.56 14.02 6.37
N LEU A 68 -3.32 13.00 6.01
CA LEU A 68 -2.92 11.82 5.26
C LEU A 68 -3.72 11.73 3.97
N MET A 69 -3.03 11.77 2.83
CA MET A 69 -3.58 11.32 1.55
C MET A 69 -3.22 9.84 1.35
N TYR A 70 -4.21 9.00 1.13
CA TYR A 70 -4.04 7.58 0.86
C TYR A 70 -4.57 7.25 -0.54
N ILE A 71 -3.71 6.68 -1.38
CA ILE A 71 -3.99 6.32 -2.76
C ILE A 71 -4.13 4.80 -2.87
N VAL A 72 -5.26 4.35 -3.42
CA VAL A 72 -5.63 2.95 -3.58
C VAL A 72 -5.67 2.59 -5.07
N GLY A 73 -4.88 1.59 -5.47
CA GLY A 73 -5.11 0.82 -6.69
C GLY A 73 -6.05 -0.34 -6.38
N GLU A 74 -7.23 -0.37 -6.97
CA GLU A 74 -8.23 -1.40 -6.62
C GLU A 74 -7.92 -2.79 -7.22
N ASP A 75 -7.04 -2.85 -8.23
CA ASP A 75 -6.46 -4.09 -8.78
C ASP A 75 -5.06 -4.35 -8.20
N ASP A 76 -4.75 -3.85 -6.99
CA ASP A 76 -3.52 -4.21 -6.28
C ASP A 76 -3.53 -5.70 -5.91
N LEU A 77 -2.49 -6.41 -6.36
CA LEU A 77 -2.23 -7.84 -6.10
C LEU A 77 -1.05 -8.07 -5.16
N SER A 78 -0.39 -7.00 -4.71
CA SER A 78 0.74 -7.02 -3.78
C SER A 78 0.36 -6.57 -2.37
N ALA A 79 -0.68 -5.77 -2.20
CA ALA A 79 -1.21 -5.35 -0.92
C ALA A 79 -2.75 -5.28 -0.91
N SER A 80 -3.36 -5.53 0.24
CA SER A 80 -4.79 -5.31 0.50
C SER A 80 -5.11 -3.83 0.71
N SER A 81 -4.77 -2.98 -0.25
CA SER A 81 -4.79 -1.51 -0.10
C SER A 81 -6.17 -0.95 0.20
N THR A 82 -7.23 -1.55 -0.37
CA THR A 82 -8.63 -1.17 -0.09
C THR A 82 -8.97 -1.39 1.38
N GLU A 83 -8.68 -2.59 1.90
CA GLU A 83 -9.00 -2.98 3.28
C GLU A 83 -8.14 -2.20 4.29
N ASN A 84 -6.90 -1.87 3.92
CA ASN A 84 -6.04 -1.01 4.72
C ASN A 84 -6.58 0.42 4.77
N ALA A 85 -7.03 0.99 3.64
CA ALA A 85 -7.67 2.30 3.61
C ALA A 85 -8.96 2.33 4.43
N ASP A 86 -9.78 1.27 4.36
CA ASP A 86 -11.02 1.14 5.16
C ASP A 86 -10.71 1.16 6.67
N MET A 87 -9.68 0.42 7.11
CA MET A 87 -9.25 0.43 8.51
C MET A 87 -8.79 1.83 8.94
N ILE A 88 -7.95 2.51 8.14
CA ILE A 88 -7.49 3.88 8.45
C ILE A 88 -8.66 4.83 8.60
N GLU A 89 -9.59 4.82 7.64
CA GLU A 89 -10.73 5.70 7.63
C GLU A 89 -11.62 5.48 8.87
N GLU A 90 -11.89 4.22 9.23
CA GLU A 90 -12.74 3.89 10.37
C GLU A 90 -12.06 4.22 11.72
N THR A 91 -10.76 3.94 11.86
CA THR A 91 -10.00 4.28 13.07
C THR A 91 -9.96 5.80 13.28
N LEU A 92 -9.70 6.58 12.23
CA LEU A 92 -9.68 8.05 12.33
C LEU A 92 -11.07 8.62 12.58
N ARG A 93 -12.12 8.04 11.99
CA ARG A 93 -13.51 8.42 12.28
C ARG A 93 -13.86 8.18 13.74
N SER A 94 -13.53 7.00 14.27
CA SER A 94 -13.73 6.63 15.67
C SER A 94 -12.94 7.52 16.64
N ALA A 95 -11.76 7.98 16.23
CA ALA A 95 -10.94 8.93 17.00
C ALA A 95 -11.39 10.40 16.88
N GLY A 96 -12.47 10.70 16.15
CA GLY A 96 -12.96 12.07 15.94
C GLY A 96 -12.09 12.91 14.99
N LYS A 97 -11.25 12.27 14.17
CA LYS A 97 -10.31 12.91 13.23
C LYS A 97 -10.57 12.59 11.74
N PRO A 98 -11.81 12.43 11.24
CA PRO A 98 -12.05 12.07 9.85
C PRO A 98 -11.51 13.11 8.85
N HIS A 99 -11.39 14.37 9.28
CA HIS A 99 -10.87 15.47 8.46
C HIS A 99 -9.38 15.35 8.12
N LEU A 100 -8.63 14.47 8.79
CA LEU A 100 -7.22 14.22 8.47
C LEU A 100 -7.06 13.25 7.29
N PHE A 101 -8.09 12.51 6.90
CA PHE A 101 -7.97 11.47 5.88
C PHE A 101 -8.52 11.92 4.52
N THR A 102 -7.73 11.73 3.47
CA THR A 102 -8.14 11.92 2.08
C THR A 102 -7.85 10.65 1.30
N ARG A 103 -8.88 9.97 0.82
CA ARG A 103 -8.75 8.76 0.01
C ARG A 103 -8.91 9.06 -1.47
N LEU A 104 -8.02 8.51 -2.28
CA LEU A 104 -8.16 8.43 -3.74
C LEU A 104 -8.20 6.95 -4.13
N SER A 105 -9.27 6.51 -4.80
CA SER A 105 -9.41 5.13 -5.25
C SER A 105 -9.47 5.07 -6.78
N TYR A 106 -8.67 4.18 -7.36
CA TYR A 106 -8.53 4.03 -8.81
C TYR A 106 -8.88 2.62 -9.26
N PRO A 107 -10.10 2.41 -9.81
CA PRO A 107 -10.51 1.13 -10.37
C PRO A 107 -9.56 0.68 -11.48
N GLY A 108 -9.07 -0.56 -11.38
CA GLY A 108 -8.17 -1.14 -12.37
C GLY A 108 -6.72 -0.63 -12.34
N ALA A 109 -6.35 0.21 -11.36
CA ALA A 109 -4.94 0.52 -11.07
C ALA A 109 -4.35 -0.54 -10.13
N GLY A 110 -3.04 -0.76 -10.22
CA GLY A 110 -2.32 -1.79 -9.47
C GLY A 110 -1.45 -1.18 -8.38
N HIS A 111 -0.52 -1.97 -7.87
CA HIS A 111 0.37 -1.59 -6.78
C HIS A 111 1.29 -0.41 -7.13
N LEU A 112 1.93 -0.46 -8.30
CA LEU A 112 3.01 0.45 -8.70
C LEU A 112 2.47 1.73 -9.36
N ILE A 113 1.77 2.58 -8.61
CA ILE A 113 1.32 3.90 -9.10
C ILE A 113 2.51 4.87 -9.09
N GLU A 114 3.26 4.83 -10.19
CA GLU A 114 4.44 5.67 -10.45
C GLU A 114 4.08 7.07 -11.03
N PRO A 115 5.05 7.99 -11.23
CA PRO A 115 4.78 9.25 -11.93
C PRO A 115 4.18 9.07 -13.33
N PRO A 116 3.50 10.11 -13.88
CA PRO A 116 2.79 10.05 -15.15
C PRO A 116 3.64 9.51 -16.31
N TYR A 117 2.99 8.73 -17.19
CA TYR A 117 3.60 8.11 -18.38
C TYR A 117 4.64 7.02 -18.10
N SER A 118 4.83 6.61 -16.84
CA SER A 118 5.60 5.41 -16.52
C SER A 118 4.84 4.16 -16.99
N PRO A 119 5.47 3.20 -17.68
CA PRO A 119 4.78 2.02 -18.18
C PRO A 119 4.27 1.15 -17.02
N ASN A 120 3.03 0.67 -17.12
CA ASN A 120 2.49 -0.30 -16.17
C ASN A 120 3.26 -1.63 -16.27
N ALA A 121 3.89 -2.05 -15.18
CA ALA A 121 4.47 -3.37 -15.02
C ALA A 121 3.52 -4.25 -14.20
N ARG A 122 2.62 -5.00 -14.86
CA ARG A 122 1.68 -5.89 -14.16
C ARG A 122 2.36 -7.02 -13.39
N ALA A 123 3.52 -7.47 -13.87
CA ALA A 123 4.32 -8.51 -13.23
C ALA A 123 5.82 -8.24 -13.42
N SER A 124 6.65 -8.61 -12.44
CA SER A 124 8.11 -8.56 -12.58
C SER A 124 8.82 -9.63 -11.75
N LEU A 125 10.10 -9.88 -12.06
CA LEU A 125 10.93 -10.82 -11.32
C LEU A 125 11.26 -10.26 -9.93
N TRP A 126 10.80 -10.94 -8.89
CA TRP A 126 11.03 -10.57 -7.49
C TRP A 126 12.27 -11.25 -6.89
N SER A 127 12.38 -12.57 -7.07
CA SER A 127 13.52 -13.34 -6.54
C SER A 127 13.97 -14.42 -7.52
N VAL A 128 15.24 -14.80 -7.43
CA VAL A 128 15.89 -15.85 -8.24
C VAL A 128 16.46 -17.00 -7.40
N LYS A 129 16.57 -16.86 -6.07
CA LYS A 129 17.07 -17.91 -5.16
C LYS A 129 16.21 -17.92 -3.89
N PRO A 130 15.81 -19.10 -3.36
CA PRO A 130 16.06 -20.45 -3.88
C PRO A 130 15.18 -20.85 -5.08
N LYS A 131 14.15 -20.05 -5.44
CA LYS A 131 13.29 -20.26 -6.60
C LYS A 131 13.09 -18.95 -7.36
N LYS A 132 12.87 -19.05 -8.68
CA LYS A 132 12.46 -17.91 -9.51
C LYS A 132 11.01 -17.57 -9.18
N LEU A 133 10.77 -16.37 -8.65
CA LEU A 133 9.45 -15.87 -8.29
C LEU A 133 9.15 -14.61 -9.10
N ILE A 134 8.03 -14.64 -9.82
CA ILE A 134 7.47 -13.48 -10.49
C ILE A 134 6.32 -12.99 -9.63
N THR A 135 6.33 -11.71 -9.27
CA THR A 135 5.28 -11.08 -8.46
C THR A 135 4.29 -10.36 -9.33
N LEU A 136 3.02 -10.46 -8.97
CA LEU A 136 1.92 -9.70 -9.56
C LEU A 136 1.70 -8.40 -8.81
N TRP A 137 1.83 -7.30 -9.53
CA TRP A 137 1.54 -5.94 -9.06
C TRP A 137 0.12 -5.51 -9.42
N GLY A 138 -0.48 -6.16 -10.42
CA GLY A 138 -1.79 -5.80 -10.95
C GLY A 138 -1.77 -4.54 -11.82
N GLY A 139 -2.96 -3.98 -12.05
CA GLY A 139 -3.20 -2.84 -12.94
C GLY A 139 -3.47 -3.24 -14.39
N HIS A 140 -4.41 -2.54 -15.02
CA HIS A 140 -4.68 -2.61 -16.46
C HIS A 140 -4.11 -1.36 -17.15
N PRO A 141 -3.50 -1.46 -18.34
CA PRO A 141 -2.70 -0.38 -18.91
C PRO A 141 -3.38 1.00 -18.95
N ALA A 142 -4.59 1.07 -19.52
CA ALA A 142 -5.32 2.33 -19.65
C ALA A 142 -5.76 2.96 -18.32
N PRO A 143 -6.51 2.26 -17.43
CA PRO A 143 -6.91 2.85 -16.16
C PRO A 143 -5.71 3.09 -15.22
N HIS A 144 -4.66 2.28 -15.30
CA HIS A 144 -3.45 2.50 -14.51
C HIS A 144 -2.72 3.79 -14.94
N ALA A 145 -2.57 4.03 -16.25
CA ALA A 145 -1.99 5.29 -16.74
C ALA A 145 -2.82 6.52 -16.32
N ALA A 146 -4.15 6.42 -16.43
CA ALA A 146 -5.05 7.48 -15.98
C ALA A 146 -4.93 7.76 -14.46
N ALA A 147 -4.76 6.70 -13.65
CA ALA A 147 -4.55 6.81 -12.22
C ALA A 147 -3.23 7.52 -11.90
N GLN A 148 -2.14 7.23 -12.62
CA GLN A 148 -0.84 7.90 -12.43
C GLN A 148 -0.92 9.39 -12.73
N GLU A 149 -1.59 9.78 -13.83
CA GLU A 149 -1.78 11.18 -14.20
C GLU A 149 -2.57 11.95 -13.12
N ASP A 150 -3.74 11.43 -12.73
CA ASP A 150 -4.62 12.09 -11.77
C ASP A 150 -4.05 12.08 -10.34
N ALA A 151 -3.46 10.97 -9.90
CA ALA A 151 -2.85 10.88 -8.57
C ALA A 151 -1.67 11.86 -8.42
N TRP A 152 -0.84 11.99 -9.45
CA TRP A 152 0.31 12.89 -9.43
C TRP A 152 -0.10 14.35 -9.22
N GLU A 153 -1.09 14.83 -9.98
CA GLU A 153 -1.62 16.19 -9.82
C GLU A 153 -2.18 16.41 -8.40
N LYS A 154 -2.96 15.46 -7.89
CA LYS A 154 -3.58 15.54 -6.56
C LYS A 154 -2.54 15.52 -5.43
N VAL A 155 -1.48 14.71 -5.57
CA VAL A 155 -0.35 14.69 -4.62
C VAL A 155 0.34 16.05 -4.59
N LEU A 156 0.65 16.63 -5.75
CA LEU A 156 1.29 17.96 -5.81
C LEU A 156 0.42 19.03 -5.15
N ASN A 157 -0.88 19.03 -5.42
CA ASN A 157 -1.82 19.96 -4.80
C ASN A 157 -1.90 19.78 -3.27
N PHE A 158 -1.97 18.54 -2.80
CA PHE A 158 -2.00 18.20 -1.38
C PHE A 158 -0.72 18.64 -0.66
N LEU A 159 0.45 18.34 -1.22
CA LEU A 159 1.73 18.77 -0.65
C LEU A 159 1.84 20.30 -0.62
N ASN A 160 1.41 20.99 -1.69
CA ASN A 160 1.45 22.45 -1.75
C ASN A 160 0.58 23.09 -0.65
N ALA A 161 -0.63 22.57 -0.43
CA ALA A 161 -1.57 23.07 0.58
C ALA A 161 -1.11 22.85 2.04
N ASN A 162 -0.27 21.84 2.28
CA ASN A 162 0.16 21.45 3.63
C ASN A 162 1.60 21.85 3.97
N LEU A 163 2.50 22.02 2.99
CA LEU A 163 3.91 22.32 3.22
C LEU A 163 4.29 23.79 3.00
N ARG A 164 3.57 24.53 2.16
CA ARG A 164 3.91 25.93 1.82
C ARG A 164 3.17 26.97 2.67
N ARG A 165 2.91 26.63 3.93
CA ARG A 165 2.31 27.55 4.91
C ARG A 165 3.38 28.40 5.59
#